data_AF-A0AAV7ZKQ6-F1
#
_entry.id   AF-A0AAV7ZKQ6-F1
#
_cell.length_a   1.000
_cell.length_b   1.000
_cell.length_c   1.000
_cell.angle_alpha   90.00
_cell.angle_beta   90.00
_cell.angle_gamma   90.00
#
_symmetry.space_group_name_H-M   'P 1'
#
loop_
_entity.id
_entity.type
_entity.pdbx_description
1 polymer ?
#
loop_
_entity_poly.entity_id
_entity_poly.type
_entity_poly.pdbx_seq_one_letter_code
_entity_poly.pdbx_strand_id
1 'polypeptide(L)'
;MEKQHQLRIDKMGKKQYIIITIILIVLIGLCAIIGFCGPRHYMYIYKTWSDLDQQPYNFTITHMLGFNRFIELSAKPEKEIIDDDKEYLIEYNLEIFAKNNDENVGKWVTVEKLSQTRNVVQTKKKDFENSTIFYIPTVKYQRYRFDIKANAVDSELDFENIHFTFKYLNEYLVLFKLLFRYFFIVLLCSWILYLTYKYKERSFKTLSYMEKWLYVLLFTTLMANNPLWPIILIKYSVFLQVIDGIFFSTHYTLLLAFWYFVLLPIQNQEDDINLKKYYIPKIVYFVLIFSMMLMNNLSAKLYDPSNGKYNTLRSSPPYLSSLIILLILFIVYVGYLIYLGLKKYQKVRNHKSLFRHFSFLVFMSAPVLLYSTFIISGHVVNQFSSTAIEFFLTYLIFNLYIIALSFAYFSKIEKINRSTKSEDDNDDLSDKQILKKQNKIDELSSDEQGGELVSLEKNKDNEDNGFMYPTVEGVDSSDNDYYSVEENQEKSSSSN
;
A
#
# COMPACT_ATOMS: atom_id res chain seq x y z
N MET A 1 28.77 -17.15 -7.67
CA MET A 1 28.86 -16.22 -6.51
C MET A 1 28.70 -14.79 -7.02
N GLU A 2 27.51 -14.20 -6.90
CA GLU A 2 27.29 -12.79 -7.25
C GLU A 2 27.98 -11.92 -6.18
N LYS A 3 28.91 -11.05 -6.57
CA LYS A 3 29.49 -10.03 -5.68
C LYS A 3 28.34 -9.22 -5.07
N GLN A 4 27.95 -9.52 -3.83
CA GLN A 4 27.05 -8.67 -3.07
C GLN A 4 27.75 -7.33 -2.86
N HIS A 5 27.45 -6.38 -3.74
CA HIS A 5 27.82 -4.99 -3.55
C HIS A 5 27.31 -4.54 -2.18
N GLN A 6 28.22 -4.03 -1.35
CA GLN A 6 27.89 -3.56 -0.01
C GLN A 6 26.79 -2.50 -0.08
N LEU A 7 25.65 -2.81 0.53
CA LEU A 7 24.49 -1.92 0.55
C LEU A 7 24.79 -0.78 1.54
N ARG A 8 24.17 0.39 1.36
CA ARG A 8 24.46 1.54 2.22
C ARG A 8 24.18 1.24 3.70
N ILE A 9 23.15 0.45 3.96
CA ILE A 9 22.76 -0.01 5.30
C ILE A 9 23.87 -0.78 6.03
N ASP A 10 24.80 -1.44 5.32
CA ASP A 10 25.96 -2.10 5.93
C ASP A 10 26.90 -1.10 6.60
N LYS A 11 27.01 0.10 6.01
CA LYS A 11 27.89 1.19 6.45
C LYS A 11 27.16 2.24 7.31
N MET A 12 25.85 2.11 7.52
CA MET A 12 25.11 3.04 8.37
C MET A 12 25.43 2.80 9.85
N GLY A 13 25.89 3.84 10.54
CA GLY A 13 26.07 3.83 11.98
C GLY A 13 24.75 4.01 12.74
N LYS A 14 24.70 3.61 14.01
CA LYS A 14 23.52 3.73 14.89
C LYS A 14 22.90 5.14 14.90
N LYS A 15 23.73 6.19 14.82
CA LYS A 15 23.27 7.60 14.77
C LYS A 15 22.42 7.90 13.54
N GLN A 16 22.79 7.39 12.36
CA GLN A 16 22.03 7.63 11.12
C GLN A 16 20.65 6.98 11.18
N TYR A 17 20.56 5.79 11.78
CA TYR A 17 19.30 5.10 12.02
C TYR A 17 18.37 5.93 12.91
N ILE A 18 18.87 6.40 14.05
CA ILE A 18 18.11 7.21 15.00
C ILE A 18 17.60 8.50 14.33
N ILE A 19 18.47 9.18 13.56
CA ILE A 19 18.08 10.41 12.85
C ILE A 19 16.96 10.16 11.84
N ILE A 20 17.06 9.10 11.02
CA ILE A 20 16.00 8.75 10.05
C ILE A 20 14.68 8.49 10.77
N THR A 21 14.71 7.75 11.87
CA THR A 21 13.51 7.46 12.68
C THR A 21 12.91 8.73 13.27
N ILE A 22 13.72 9.61 13.85
CA ILE A 22 13.24 10.89 14.41
C ILE A 22 12.59 11.74 13.32
N ILE A 23 13.24 11.88 12.17
CA ILE A 23 12.70 12.64 11.03
C ILE A 23 11.35 12.04 10.60
N LEU A 24 11.24 10.72 10.51
CA LEU A 24 10.01 10.05 10.11
C LEU A 24 8.88 10.28 11.13
N ILE A 25 9.17 10.20 12.44
CA ILE A 25 8.19 10.48 13.50
C ILE A 25 7.72 11.95 13.45
N VAL A 26 8.66 12.89 13.28
CA VAL A 26 8.33 14.32 13.18
C VAL A 26 7.45 14.59 11.97
N LEU A 27 7.76 14.00 10.80
CA LEU A 27 6.95 14.16 9.60
C LEU A 27 5.55 13.56 9.75
N ILE A 28 5.43 12.41 10.42
CA ILE A 28 4.13 11.81 10.75
C ILE A 28 3.32 12.74 11.67
N GLY A 29 3.94 13.26 12.72
CA GLY A 29 3.31 14.21 13.64
C GLY A 29 2.84 15.48 12.92
N LEU A 30 3.68 16.06 12.06
CA LEU A 30 3.31 17.22 11.24
C LEU A 30 2.13 16.93 10.32
N CYS A 31 2.09 15.78 9.65
CA CYS A 31 0.95 15.44 8.79
C CYS A 31 -0.33 15.14 9.56
N ALA A 32 -0.24 14.57 10.77
CA ALA A 32 -1.40 14.43 11.65
C ALA A 32 -1.99 15.79 12.03
N ILE A 33 -1.13 16.76 12.40
CA ILE A 33 -1.54 18.14 12.70
C ILE A 33 -2.16 18.81 11.47
N ILE A 34 -1.52 18.68 10.31
CA ILE A 34 -2.06 19.19 9.03
C ILE A 34 -3.44 18.61 8.73
N GLY A 35 -3.64 17.31 8.96
CA GLY A 35 -4.94 16.68 8.77
C GLY A 35 -6.00 17.15 9.77
N PHE A 36 -5.61 17.43 11.02
CA PHE A 36 -6.50 17.90 12.07
C PHE A 36 -6.90 19.37 11.88
N CYS A 37 -5.94 20.22 11.52
CA CYS A 37 -6.17 21.64 11.22
C CYS A 37 -6.72 21.88 9.80
N GLY A 38 -6.73 20.84 8.96
CA GLY A 38 -7.17 20.92 7.58
C GLY A 38 -8.67 21.18 7.42
N PRO A 39 -9.12 21.50 6.19
CA PRO A 39 -10.53 21.76 5.92
C PRO A 39 -11.40 20.53 6.22
N ARG A 40 -12.61 20.75 6.72
CA ARG A 40 -13.58 19.68 7.00
C ARG A 40 -13.89 18.88 5.74
N HIS A 41 -14.15 17.58 5.91
CA HIS A 41 -14.37 16.69 4.78
C HIS A 41 -15.62 17.01 3.97
N TYR A 42 -16.72 17.30 4.67
CA TYR A 42 -17.99 17.66 4.07
C TYR A 42 -18.44 19.03 4.56
N MET A 43 -19.16 19.73 3.70
CA MET A 43 -19.95 20.90 4.08
C MET A 43 -21.43 20.49 4.12
N TYR A 44 -22.15 21.07 5.06
CA TYR A 44 -23.57 20.81 5.30
C TYR A 44 -24.35 22.10 5.20
N ILE A 45 -25.46 22.08 4.47
CA ILE A 45 -26.47 23.13 4.49
C ILE A 45 -27.74 22.53 5.06
N TYR A 46 -28.19 23.09 6.18
CA TYR A 46 -29.41 22.68 6.87
C TYR A 46 -30.54 23.62 6.48
N LYS A 47 -31.68 23.04 6.12
CA LYS A 47 -32.93 23.76 5.87
C LYS A 47 -34.08 23.05 6.54
N THR A 48 -34.83 23.79 7.34
CA THR A 48 -36.07 23.34 7.96
C THR A 48 -37.23 24.00 7.24
N TRP A 49 -38.24 23.22 6.89
CA TRP A 49 -39.52 23.75 6.43
C TRP A 49 -40.62 23.28 7.38
N SER A 50 -41.45 24.24 7.81
CA SER A 50 -42.50 24.07 8.81
C SER A 50 -43.92 24.11 8.23
N ASP A 51 -44.08 24.67 7.02
CA ASP A 51 -45.38 24.74 6.34
C ASP A 51 -45.45 23.69 5.22
N LEU A 52 -46.20 22.60 5.45
CA LEU A 52 -46.46 21.60 4.40
C LEU A 52 -47.27 22.14 3.21
N ASP A 53 -47.92 23.29 3.38
CA ASP A 53 -48.72 23.93 2.34
C ASP A 53 -47.87 24.68 1.29
N GLN A 54 -46.57 24.92 1.56
CA GLN A 54 -45.66 25.60 0.63
C GLN A 54 -44.93 24.64 -0.33
N GLN A 55 -45.61 23.61 -0.81
CA GLN A 55 -45.04 22.71 -1.81
C GLN A 55 -45.16 23.27 -3.24
N PRO A 56 -44.13 23.12 -4.09
CA PRO A 56 -42.85 22.45 -3.86
C PRO A 56 -41.86 23.28 -3.02
N TYR A 57 -41.09 22.60 -2.16
CA TYR A 57 -39.97 23.19 -1.44
C TYR A 57 -38.85 23.52 -2.42
N ASN A 58 -38.64 24.81 -2.67
CA ASN A 58 -37.65 25.29 -3.62
C ASN A 58 -36.36 25.67 -2.91
N PHE A 59 -35.25 25.08 -3.33
CA PHE A 59 -33.93 25.41 -2.81
C PHE A 59 -32.92 25.59 -3.94
N THR A 60 -32.07 26.61 -3.86
CA THR A 60 -31.02 26.86 -4.86
C THR A 60 -29.66 26.85 -4.21
N ILE A 61 -28.76 26.01 -4.72
CA ILE A 61 -27.33 26.02 -4.41
C ILE A 61 -26.62 26.80 -5.51
N THR A 62 -25.86 27.81 -5.11
CA THR A 62 -25.04 28.66 -5.98
C THR A 62 -23.56 28.39 -5.78
N HIS A 63 -22.73 28.76 -6.76
CA HIS A 63 -21.27 28.67 -6.71
C HIS A 63 -20.72 27.23 -6.57
N MET A 64 -21.36 26.28 -7.23
CA MET A 64 -20.84 24.92 -7.31
C MET A 64 -19.72 24.84 -8.34
N LEU A 65 -18.59 24.26 -7.95
CA LEU A 65 -17.49 23.96 -8.86
C LEU A 65 -17.39 22.44 -9.07
N GLY A 66 -16.72 22.00 -10.14
CA GLY A 66 -16.44 20.57 -10.35
C GLY A 66 -15.69 19.92 -9.17
N PHE A 67 -15.03 20.73 -8.34
CA PHE A 67 -14.39 20.29 -7.09
C PHE A 67 -15.37 19.77 -6.03
N ASN A 68 -16.65 20.18 -6.06
CA ASN A 68 -17.62 19.76 -5.04
C ASN A 68 -18.08 18.32 -5.21
N ARG A 69 -17.59 17.62 -6.26
CA ARG A 69 -17.74 16.21 -6.68
C ARG A 69 -19.15 15.62 -6.59
N PHE A 70 -19.78 15.57 -5.42
CA PHE A 70 -21.13 15.05 -5.24
C PHE A 70 -22.02 15.98 -4.41
N ILE A 71 -23.33 15.84 -4.57
CA ILE A 71 -24.34 16.49 -3.72
C ILE A 71 -25.26 15.39 -3.21
N GLU A 72 -25.29 15.21 -1.90
CA GLU A 72 -26.18 14.29 -1.21
C GLU A 72 -27.29 15.10 -0.53
N LEU A 73 -28.54 14.67 -0.70
CA LEU A 73 -29.71 15.23 -0.04
C LEU A 73 -30.30 14.18 0.90
N SER A 74 -30.37 14.51 2.18
CA SER A 74 -31.06 13.72 3.18
C SER A 74 -32.21 14.50 3.79
N ALA A 75 -33.31 13.82 4.12
CA ALA A 75 -34.41 14.38 4.90
C ALA A 75 -34.58 13.65 6.22
N LYS A 76 -34.96 14.44 7.21
CA LYS A 76 -35.35 14.03 8.54
C LYS A 76 -36.70 14.69 8.86
N PRO A 77 -37.83 13.99 8.67
CA PRO A 77 -39.11 14.48 9.13
C PRO A 77 -39.12 14.56 10.67
N GLU A 78 -39.97 15.41 11.21
CA GLU A 78 -40.23 15.58 12.64
C GLU A 78 -41.73 15.44 12.88
N LYS A 79 -42.12 14.66 13.89
CA LYS A 79 -43.53 14.48 14.29
C LYS A 79 -43.65 14.27 15.80
N GLU A 80 -44.69 14.85 16.38
CA GLU A 80 -45.09 14.58 17.76
C GLU A 80 -45.68 13.17 17.92
N ILE A 81 -45.41 12.56 19.07
CA ILE A 81 -45.52 11.11 19.36
C ILE A 81 -46.97 10.62 19.27
N ILE A 82 -47.21 9.50 18.54
CA ILE A 82 -48.48 8.74 18.64
C ILE A 82 -48.22 7.23 18.87
N ASP A 83 -47.14 6.64 18.35
CA ASP A 83 -46.74 5.25 18.66
C ASP A 83 -45.24 5.04 18.37
N ASP A 84 -44.53 4.32 19.25
CA ASP A 84 -43.13 3.92 19.03
C ASP A 84 -43.04 2.80 17.97
N ASP A 85 -41.95 2.79 17.19
CA ASP A 85 -41.54 1.70 16.27
C ASP A 85 -42.42 1.44 15.02
N LYS A 86 -43.26 2.39 14.58
CA LYS A 86 -43.95 2.29 13.27
C LYS A 86 -43.03 2.69 12.12
N GLU A 87 -43.01 1.86 11.07
CA GLU A 87 -42.43 2.20 9.77
C GLU A 87 -43.44 3.01 8.96
N TYR A 88 -43.00 4.10 8.36
CA TYR A 88 -43.84 4.98 7.56
C TYR A 88 -43.29 5.12 6.15
N LEU A 89 -44.19 5.19 5.16
CA LEU A 89 -43.84 5.37 3.76
C LEU A 89 -44.02 6.82 3.33
N ILE A 90 -42.91 7.48 2.95
CA ILE A 90 -42.92 8.84 2.42
C ILE A 90 -42.47 8.83 0.97
N GLU A 91 -43.28 9.38 0.07
CA GLU A 91 -42.93 9.60 -1.33
C GLU A 91 -42.34 11.00 -1.53
N TYR A 92 -41.09 11.04 -1.99
CA TYR A 92 -40.41 12.27 -2.38
C TYR A 92 -40.39 12.39 -3.90
N ASN A 93 -41.06 13.42 -4.41
CA ASN A 93 -41.06 13.81 -5.80
C ASN A 93 -40.08 14.98 -5.99
N LEU A 94 -38.94 14.72 -6.62
CA LEU A 94 -37.83 15.65 -6.79
C LEU A 94 -37.68 16.03 -8.27
N GLU A 95 -37.72 17.33 -8.55
CA GLU A 95 -37.29 17.90 -9.83
C GLU A 95 -36.01 18.72 -9.65
N ILE A 96 -35.01 18.43 -10.47
CA ILE A 96 -33.70 19.08 -10.38
C ILE A 96 -33.46 19.89 -11.64
N PHE A 97 -33.16 21.16 -11.44
CA PHE A 97 -32.79 22.10 -12.48
C PHE A 97 -31.34 22.54 -12.29
N ALA A 98 -30.60 22.72 -13.39
CA ALA A 98 -29.25 23.25 -13.33
C ALA A 98 -28.98 24.33 -14.36
N LYS A 99 -27.99 25.17 -14.06
CA LYS A 99 -27.61 26.32 -14.87
C LYS A 99 -26.11 26.63 -14.76
N ASN A 100 -25.48 26.99 -15.88
CA ASN A 100 -24.13 27.58 -15.94
C ASN A 100 -24.19 29.11 -15.91
N ASN A 101 -23.12 29.75 -15.41
CA ASN A 101 -23.03 31.22 -15.34
C ASN A 101 -22.67 31.89 -16.68
N ASP A 102 -22.53 31.17 -17.79
CA ASP A 102 -22.18 31.81 -19.06
C ASP A 102 -23.18 32.92 -19.38
N GLU A 103 -22.62 34.11 -19.52
CA GLU A 103 -23.32 35.38 -19.64
C GLU A 103 -24.19 35.36 -20.89
N ASN A 104 -25.51 35.39 -20.66
CA ASN A 104 -26.61 35.53 -21.61
C ASN A 104 -27.20 34.20 -22.15
N VAL A 105 -28.44 33.90 -21.69
CA VAL A 105 -29.40 32.89 -22.21
C VAL A 105 -29.30 31.45 -21.68
N GLY A 106 -28.85 31.22 -20.45
CA GLY A 106 -29.02 29.91 -19.81
C GLY A 106 -30.43 29.69 -19.23
N LYS A 107 -31.36 29.09 -19.98
CA LYS A 107 -32.60 28.51 -19.41
C LYS A 107 -32.22 27.42 -18.39
N TRP A 108 -33.00 27.27 -17.33
CA TRP A 108 -32.86 26.13 -16.41
C TRP A 108 -33.05 24.83 -17.20
N VAL A 109 -32.04 23.96 -17.18
CA VAL A 109 -32.13 22.64 -17.81
C VAL A 109 -32.55 21.64 -16.75
N THR A 110 -33.60 20.87 -17.02
CA THR A 110 -33.98 19.75 -16.15
C THR A 110 -32.90 18.68 -16.24
N VAL A 111 -32.19 18.44 -15.14
CA VAL A 111 -31.12 17.44 -15.05
C VAL A 111 -31.72 16.07 -14.79
N GLU A 112 -32.68 16.01 -13.88
CA GLU A 112 -33.29 14.75 -13.44
C GLU A 112 -34.68 15.02 -12.86
N LYS A 113 -35.59 14.07 -13.09
CA LYS A 113 -36.88 13.98 -12.40
C LYS A 113 -36.96 12.62 -11.74
N LEU A 114 -37.14 12.59 -10.43
CA LEU A 114 -37.14 11.38 -9.63
C LEU A 114 -38.36 11.37 -8.73
N SER A 115 -39.13 10.28 -8.78
CA SER A 115 -40.07 9.92 -7.72
C SER A 115 -39.44 8.77 -6.93
N GLN A 116 -39.28 8.94 -5.63
CA GLN A 116 -38.75 7.90 -4.74
C GLN A 116 -39.57 7.80 -3.47
N THR A 117 -40.07 6.60 -3.19
CA THR A 117 -40.65 6.25 -1.90
C THR A 117 -39.55 5.75 -0.95
N ARG A 118 -39.55 6.25 0.29
CA ARG A 118 -38.63 5.84 1.34
C ARG A 118 -39.42 5.37 2.56
N ASN A 119 -38.99 4.24 3.10
CA ASN A 119 -39.38 3.81 4.44
C ASN A 119 -38.58 4.66 5.42
N VAL A 120 -39.27 5.34 6.33
CA VAL A 120 -38.65 6.11 7.38
C VAL A 120 -39.12 5.52 8.70
N VAL A 121 -38.15 5.13 9.54
CA VAL A 121 -38.41 4.52 10.85
C VAL A 121 -38.33 5.64 11.89
N GLN A 122 -39.35 5.72 12.75
CA GLN A 122 -39.33 6.65 13.88
C GLN A 122 -38.41 6.12 14.97
N THR A 123 -37.48 6.95 15.44
CA THR A 123 -36.60 6.64 16.57
C THR A 123 -37.23 7.16 17.86
N LYS A 124 -36.94 6.50 19.00
CA LYS A 124 -37.43 6.80 20.38
C LYS A 124 -37.28 8.25 20.89
N LYS A 125 -36.73 9.18 20.11
CA LYS A 125 -36.44 10.58 20.46
C LYS A 125 -37.29 11.61 19.69
N LYS A 126 -38.52 11.28 19.28
CA LYS A 126 -39.36 12.13 18.41
C LYS A 126 -38.74 12.42 17.03
N ASP A 127 -37.74 11.63 16.66
CA ASP A 127 -36.86 11.91 15.55
C ASP A 127 -36.88 10.73 14.59
N PHE A 128 -37.07 10.99 13.30
CA PHE A 128 -36.90 9.97 12.29
C PHE A 128 -35.41 9.77 11.96
N GLU A 129 -35.04 8.57 11.52
CA GLU A 129 -33.69 8.35 10.99
C GLU A 129 -33.45 9.19 9.72
N ASN A 130 -32.22 9.70 9.55
CA ASN A 130 -31.84 10.45 8.36
C ASN A 130 -31.96 9.56 7.11
N SER A 131 -32.90 9.89 6.23
CA SER A 131 -33.11 9.16 4.98
C SER A 131 -32.44 9.92 3.83
N THR A 132 -31.48 9.30 3.14
CA THR A 132 -30.88 9.90 1.93
C THR A 132 -31.88 9.77 0.77
N ILE A 133 -32.48 10.90 0.42
CA ILE A 133 -33.46 11.01 -0.66
C ILE A 133 -32.78 10.85 -1.99
N PHE A 134 -31.64 11.53 -2.18
CA PHE A 134 -31.02 11.63 -3.49
C PHE A 134 -29.52 11.92 -3.42
N TYR A 135 -28.82 11.59 -4.51
CA TYR A 135 -27.39 11.75 -4.65
C TYR A 135 -27.00 12.12 -6.10
N ILE A 136 -26.41 13.31 -6.30
CA ILE A 136 -25.73 13.71 -7.53
C ILE A 136 -24.29 13.24 -7.46
N PRO A 137 -23.84 12.41 -8.40
CA PRO A 137 -22.49 11.83 -8.40
C PRO A 137 -21.39 12.76 -8.91
N THR A 138 -21.76 13.73 -9.74
CA THR A 138 -20.83 14.62 -10.42
C THR A 138 -21.49 15.97 -10.60
N VAL A 139 -20.94 16.95 -9.91
CA VAL A 139 -21.30 18.36 -10.06
C VAL A 139 -20.75 18.88 -11.40
N LYS A 140 -21.64 19.18 -12.35
CA LYS A 140 -21.31 19.66 -13.70
C LYS A 140 -21.67 21.12 -13.93
N TYR A 141 -22.60 21.65 -13.13
CA TYR A 141 -23.13 23.00 -13.28
C TYR A 141 -22.81 23.87 -12.07
N GLN A 142 -22.86 25.19 -12.25
CA GLN A 142 -22.53 26.13 -11.17
C GLN A 142 -23.69 26.46 -10.25
N ARG A 143 -24.92 26.28 -10.73
CA ARG A 143 -26.14 26.46 -9.94
C ARG A 143 -27.05 25.26 -10.10
N TYR A 144 -27.59 24.80 -8.98
CA TYR A 144 -28.60 23.75 -8.92
C TYR A 144 -29.81 24.28 -8.17
N ARG A 145 -31.00 24.03 -8.71
CA ARG A 145 -32.27 24.28 -8.05
C ARG A 145 -32.98 22.94 -7.86
N PHE A 146 -33.47 22.71 -6.65
CA PHE A 146 -34.18 21.52 -6.24
C PHE A 146 -35.60 21.93 -5.87
N ASP A 147 -36.56 21.31 -6.53
CA ASP A 147 -37.98 21.45 -6.24
C ASP A 147 -38.46 20.11 -5.68
N ILE A 148 -38.73 20.07 -4.37
CA ILE A 148 -39.06 18.85 -3.64
C ILE A 148 -40.52 18.88 -3.23
N LYS A 149 -41.27 17.83 -3.53
CA LYS A 149 -42.60 17.56 -2.99
C LYS A 149 -42.52 16.31 -2.13
N ALA A 150 -43.06 16.37 -0.93
CA ALA A 150 -43.03 15.26 0.01
C ALA A 150 -44.47 14.90 0.36
N ASN A 151 -44.90 13.70 -0.02
CA ASN A 151 -46.24 13.22 0.24
C ASN A 151 -46.14 12.00 1.16
N ALA A 152 -46.92 11.99 2.23
CA ALA A 152 -47.14 10.75 2.96
C ALA A 152 -47.96 9.79 2.09
N VAL A 153 -47.52 8.55 1.96
CA VAL A 153 -48.30 7.50 1.28
C VAL A 153 -49.44 7.04 2.19
N ASP A 154 -49.22 7.07 3.51
CA ASP A 154 -50.22 6.80 4.52
C ASP A 154 -50.96 8.11 4.90
N SER A 155 -52.25 8.16 4.62
CA SER A 155 -53.12 9.34 4.79
C SER A 155 -53.32 9.83 6.24
N GLU A 156 -52.66 9.21 7.22
CA GLU A 156 -52.69 9.58 8.66
C GLU A 156 -51.44 10.34 9.12
N LEU A 157 -50.53 10.67 8.21
CA LEU A 157 -49.25 11.31 8.52
C LEU A 157 -49.25 12.80 8.16
N ASP A 158 -49.63 13.62 9.13
CA ASP A 158 -49.24 15.03 9.16
C ASP A 158 -47.89 15.16 9.88
N PHE A 159 -46.88 15.64 9.15
CA PHE A 159 -45.58 16.00 9.73
C PHE A 159 -45.64 17.45 10.23
N GLU A 160 -44.84 17.81 11.24
CA GLU A 160 -44.78 19.20 11.70
C GLU A 160 -43.68 19.96 10.95
N ASN A 161 -42.49 19.36 10.88
CA ASN A 161 -41.35 19.92 10.15
C ASN A 161 -40.67 18.85 9.31
N ILE A 162 -40.03 19.26 8.22
CA ILE A 162 -39.07 18.42 7.48
C ILE A 162 -37.73 19.13 7.43
N HIS A 163 -36.70 18.51 8.02
CA HIS A 163 -35.33 19.00 7.96
C HIS A 163 -34.60 18.34 6.79
N PHE A 164 -34.20 19.14 5.81
CA PHE A 164 -33.32 18.70 4.74
C PHE A 164 -31.88 19.09 5.05
N THR A 165 -30.99 18.14 4.83
CA THR A 165 -29.54 18.32 4.93
C THR A 165 -28.94 18.07 3.56
N PHE A 166 -28.36 19.12 2.98
CA PHE A 166 -27.54 19.02 1.78
C PHE A 166 -26.09 18.84 2.19
N LYS A 167 -25.45 17.76 1.76
CA LYS A 167 -24.06 17.43 2.02
C LYS A 167 -23.29 17.42 0.71
N TYR A 168 -22.17 18.14 0.64
CA TYR A 168 -21.30 18.14 -0.52
C TYR A 168 -19.83 18.18 -0.10
N LEU A 169 -18.94 17.84 -1.03
CA LEU A 169 -17.51 17.79 -0.76
C LEU A 169 -16.93 19.21 -0.66
N ASN A 170 -16.11 19.45 0.36
CA ASN A 170 -15.46 20.74 0.57
C ASN A 170 -14.37 21.00 -0.50
N GLU A 171 -14.53 22.06 -1.28
CA GLU A 171 -13.58 22.50 -2.31
C GLU A 171 -12.16 22.73 -1.78
N TYR A 172 -12.01 23.34 -0.61
CA TYR A 172 -10.70 23.62 -0.01
C TYR A 172 -9.97 22.33 0.34
N LEU A 173 -10.71 21.31 0.80
CA LEU A 173 -10.12 20.00 1.06
C LEU A 173 -9.62 19.37 -0.24
N VAL A 174 -10.39 19.46 -1.32
CA VAL A 174 -10.01 18.90 -2.63
C VAL A 174 -8.76 19.57 -3.17
N LEU A 175 -8.67 20.90 -3.08
CA LEU A 175 -7.47 21.66 -3.45
C LEU A 175 -6.28 21.28 -2.55
N PHE A 176 -6.50 21.10 -1.26
CA PHE A 176 -5.44 20.72 -0.35
C PHE A 176 -4.93 19.29 -0.61
N LYS A 177 -5.85 18.35 -0.92
CA LYS A 177 -5.49 17.00 -1.40
C LYS A 177 -4.73 17.05 -2.74
N LEU A 178 -5.07 17.98 -3.64
CA LEU A 178 -4.35 18.21 -4.90
C LEU A 178 -2.89 18.58 -4.63
N LEU A 179 -2.68 19.61 -3.83
CA LEU A 179 -1.36 20.14 -3.49
C LEU A 179 -0.50 19.07 -2.83
N PHE A 180 -1.09 18.30 -1.91
CA PHE A 180 -0.38 17.24 -1.21
C PHE A 180 0.06 16.11 -2.15
N ARG A 181 -0.79 15.68 -3.08
CA ARG A 181 -0.42 14.69 -4.11
C ARG A 181 0.74 15.20 -4.96
N TYR A 182 0.65 16.44 -5.42
CA TYR A 182 1.69 17.03 -6.26
C TYR A 182 3.03 17.18 -5.56
N PHE A 183 3.02 17.56 -4.28
CA PHE A 183 4.23 17.60 -3.48
C PHE A 183 4.98 16.25 -3.53
N PHE A 184 4.27 15.13 -3.31
CA PHE A 184 4.89 13.80 -3.39
C PHE A 184 5.26 13.38 -4.81
N ILE A 185 4.49 13.76 -5.82
CA ILE A 185 4.85 13.50 -7.22
C ILE A 185 6.18 14.18 -7.54
N VAL A 186 6.32 15.46 -7.22
CA VAL A 186 7.57 16.22 -7.46
C VAL A 186 8.72 15.63 -6.65
N LEU A 187 8.48 15.28 -5.38
CA LEU A 187 9.49 14.67 -4.51
C LEU A 187 9.98 13.32 -5.06
N LEU A 188 9.04 12.43 -5.43
CA LEU A 188 9.37 11.12 -6.01
C LEU A 188 10.05 11.23 -7.36
N CYS A 189 9.56 12.10 -8.25
CA CYS A 189 10.21 12.37 -9.54
C CYS A 189 11.65 12.84 -9.33
N SER A 190 11.85 13.82 -8.44
CA SER A 190 13.18 14.35 -8.11
C SER A 190 14.09 13.26 -7.54
N TRP A 191 13.54 12.40 -6.67
CA TRP A 191 14.27 11.28 -6.07
C TRP A 191 14.66 10.22 -7.10
N ILE A 192 13.73 9.81 -7.97
CA ILE A 192 13.97 8.86 -9.06
C ILE A 192 15.04 9.43 -10.00
N LEU A 193 14.90 10.68 -10.43
CA LEU A 193 15.87 11.35 -11.30
C LEU A 193 17.25 11.44 -10.64
N TYR A 194 17.31 11.78 -9.35
CA TYR A 194 18.56 11.80 -8.59
C TYR A 194 19.21 10.40 -8.55
N LEU A 195 18.44 9.34 -8.29
CA LEU A 195 18.94 7.97 -8.30
C LEU A 195 19.42 7.59 -9.71
N THR A 196 18.64 7.84 -10.75
CA THR A 196 19.02 7.54 -12.13
C THR A 196 20.29 8.29 -12.54
N TYR A 197 20.42 9.57 -12.18
CA TYR A 197 21.63 10.36 -12.44
C TYR A 197 22.83 9.80 -11.68
N LYS A 198 22.68 9.56 -10.38
CA LYS A 198 23.73 9.06 -9.52
C LYS A 198 24.25 7.70 -9.97
N TYR A 199 23.37 6.79 -10.38
CA TYR A 199 23.71 5.45 -10.83
C TYR A 199 23.80 5.32 -12.35
N LYS A 200 23.88 6.43 -13.10
CA LYS A 200 23.92 6.44 -14.58
C LYS A 200 25.05 5.59 -15.15
N GLU A 201 26.19 5.55 -14.47
CA GLU A 201 27.36 4.76 -14.88
C GLU A 201 27.16 3.25 -14.67
N ARG A 202 26.19 2.84 -13.84
CA ARG A 202 25.85 1.43 -13.63
C ARG A 202 24.71 1.04 -14.56
N SER A 203 24.95 0.04 -15.41
CA SER A 203 23.88 -0.56 -16.20
C SER A 203 22.81 -1.16 -15.27
N PHE A 204 21.53 -1.01 -15.64
CA PHE A 204 20.39 -1.65 -14.95
C PHE A 204 20.59 -3.17 -14.75
N LYS A 205 21.35 -3.82 -15.64
CA LYS A 205 21.69 -5.24 -15.52
C LYS A 205 22.52 -5.56 -14.27
N THR A 206 23.40 -4.64 -13.87
CA THR A 206 24.34 -4.77 -12.74
C THR A 206 23.78 -4.37 -11.38
N LEU A 207 22.54 -3.86 -11.34
CA LEU A 207 21.87 -3.54 -10.09
C LEU A 207 21.51 -4.81 -9.32
N SER A 208 21.63 -4.73 -8.00
CA SER A 208 21.17 -5.79 -7.09
C SER A 208 19.68 -6.07 -7.31
N TYR A 209 19.26 -7.31 -7.08
CA TYR A 209 17.85 -7.69 -7.11
C TYR A 209 16.98 -6.75 -6.28
N MET A 210 17.45 -6.34 -5.09
CA MET A 210 16.74 -5.42 -4.20
C MET A 210 16.61 -4.01 -4.79
N GLU A 211 17.66 -3.50 -5.44
CA GLU A 211 17.67 -2.18 -6.07
C GLU A 211 16.70 -2.14 -7.26
N LYS A 212 16.63 -3.23 -8.04
CA LYS A 212 15.67 -3.38 -9.15
C LYS A 212 14.22 -3.33 -8.66
N TRP A 213 13.90 -4.08 -7.59
CA TRP A 213 12.57 -4.05 -6.98
C TRP A 213 12.20 -2.66 -6.43
N LEU A 214 13.15 -1.97 -5.81
CA LEU A 214 12.92 -0.62 -5.29
C LEU A 214 12.70 0.41 -6.40
N TYR A 215 13.37 0.30 -7.54
CA TYR A 215 13.06 1.13 -8.72
C TYR A 215 11.62 0.91 -9.21
N VAL A 216 11.19 -0.35 -9.32
CA VAL A 216 9.82 -0.69 -9.72
C VAL A 216 8.81 -0.12 -8.72
N LEU A 217 9.07 -0.28 -7.42
CA LEU A 217 8.22 0.28 -6.37
C LEU A 217 8.16 1.81 -6.40
N LEU A 218 9.29 2.49 -6.61
CA LEU A 218 9.31 3.95 -6.71
C LEU A 218 8.43 4.44 -7.87
N PHE A 219 8.55 3.80 -9.03
CA PHE A 219 7.72 4.14 -10.18
C PHE A 219 6.24 3.85 -9.93
N THR A 220 5.89 2.72 -9.33
CA THR A 220 4.48 2.41 -9.04
C THR A 220 3.91 3.30 -7.93
N THR A 221 4.72 3.73 -6.97
CA THR A 221 4.32 4.74 -5.96
C THR A 221 4.02 6.08 -6.62
N LEU A 222 4.85 6.50 -7.58
CA LEU A 222 4.61 7.70 -8.38
C LEU A 222 3.27 7.62 -9.12
N MET A 223 2.99 6.48 -9.75
CA MET A 223 1.71 6.24 -10.44
C MET A 223 0.53 6.21 -9.47
N ALA A 224 0.68 5.61 -8.29
CA ALA A 224 -0.36 5.54 -7.26
C ALA A 224 -0.72 6.90 -6.64
N ASN A 225 0.22 7.86 -6.64
CA ASN A 225 -0.09 9.25 -6.29
C ASN A 225 -1.00 9.95 -7.33
N ASN A 226 -1.19 9.30 -8.48
CA ASN A 226 -2.08 9.68 -9.58
C ASN A 226 -1.77 11.07 -10.15
N PRO A 227 -0.80 11.18 -11.09
CA PRO A 227 -0.51 12.43 -11.77
C PRO A 227 -1.66 12.93 -12.66
N LEU A 228 -2.63 12.08 -12.97
CA LEU A 228 -3.80 12.40 -13.79
C LEU A 228 -4.98 12.92 -12.96
N TRP A 229 -4.85 13.01 -11.64
CA TRP A 229 -5.94 13.41 -10.75
C TRP A 229 -6.58 14.77 -11.07
N PRO A 230 -5.86 15.84 -11.47
CA PRO A 230 -6.52 17.09 -11.86
C PRO A 230 -7.37 16.95 -13.12
N ILE A 231 -6.97 16.09 -14.06
CA ILE A 231 -7.77 15.83 -15.27
C ILE A 231 -9.07 15.13 -14.85
N ILE A 232 -8.99 14.19 -13.90
CA ILE A 232 -10.16 13.52 -13.31
C ILE A 232 -11.09 14.52 -12.61
N LEU A 233 -10.53 15.54 -11.95
CA LEU A 233 -11.32 16.59 -11.30
C LEU A 233 -12.05 17.49 -12.30
N ILE A 234 -11.41 17.85 -13.41
CA ILE A 234 -11.99 18.74 -14.41
C ILE A 234 -13.02 17.99 -15.26
N LYS A 235 -12.70 16.75 -15.67
CA LYS A 235 -13.53 15.95 -16.57
C LYS A 235 -13.73 14.56 -15.99
N TYR A 236 -14.95 14.28 -15.58
CA TYR A 236 -15.34 12.93 -15.22
C TYR A 236 -15.23 12.01 -16.44
N SER A 237 -14.42 10.96 -16.30
CA SER A 237 -14.28 9.89 -17.29
C SER A 237 -14.13 8.56 -16.55
N VAL A 238 -14.94 7.57 -16.95
CA VAL A 238 -14.87 6.21 -16.42
C VAL A 238 -13.49 5.61 -16.72
N PHE A 239 -12.96 5.86 -17.92
CA PHE A 239 -11.64 5.38 -18.32
C PHE A 239 -10.52 5.86 -17.39
N LEU A 240 -10.52 7.15 -17.02
CA LEU A 240 -9.51 7.70 -16.11
C LEU A 240 -9.64 7.13 -14.69
N GLN A 241 -10.86 6.80 -14.25
CA GLN A 241 -11.08 6.12 -12.97
C GLN A 241 -10.58 4.68 -12.98
N VAL A 242 -10.72 3.98 -14.11
CA VAL A 242 -10.18 2.63 -14.28
C VAL A 242 -8.65 2.64 -14.22
N ILE A 243 -8.01 3.59 -14.91
CA ILE A 243 -6.55 3.76 -14.84
C ILE A 243 -6.08 4.04 -13.42
N ASP A 244 -6.74 4.95 -12.71
CA ASP A 244 -6.44 5.26 -11.31
C ASP A 244 -6.59 4.02 -10.41
N GLY A 245 -7.64 3.22 -10.63
CA GLY A 245 -7.83 1.93 -9.94
C GLY A 245 -6.69 0.94 -10.23
N ILE A 246 -6.22 0.86 -11.46
CA ILE A 246 -5.08 0.00 -11.84
C ILE A 246 -3.80 0.47 -11.15
N PHE A 247 -3.48 1.77 -11.22
CA PHE A 247 -2.29 2.32 -10.57
C PHE A 247 -2.28 2.06 -9.07
N PHE A 248 -3.41 2.29 -8.41
CA PHE A 248 -3.59 1.99 -7.00
C PHE A 248 -3.37 0.48 -6.74
N SER A 249 -4.15 -0.40 -7.37
CA SER A 249 -4.08 -1.85 -7.14
C SER A 249 -2.70 -2.45 -7.44
N THR A 250 -2.03 -1.98 -8.50
CA THR A 250 -0.69 -2.44 -8.88
C THR A 250 0.34 -2.05 -7.82
N HIS A 251 0.31 -0.82 -7.30
CA HIS A 251 1.28 -0.38 -6.30
C HIS A 251 1.22 -1.22 -5.02
N TYR A 252 0.06 -1.37 -4.39
CA TYR A 252 -0.02 -2.12 -3.14
C TYR A 252 0.21 -3.62 -3.37
N THR A 253 -0.23 -4.19 -4.50
CA THR A 253 0.07 -5.60 -4.80
C THR A 253 1.58 -5.81 -4.94
N LEU A 254 2.29 -4.92 -5.63
CA LEU A 254 3.75 -4.99 -5.74
C LEU A 254 4.45 -4.73 -4.41
N LEU A 255 3.87 -3.91 -3.53
CA LEU A 255 4.37 -3.70 -2.18
C LEU A 255 4.30 -4.98 -1.33
N LEU A 256 3.16 -5.69 -1.39
CA LEU A 256 3.01 -7.00 -0.75
C LEU A 256 3.97 -8.02 -1.39
N ALA A 257 4.09 -8.02 -2.72
CA ALA A 257 5.05 -8.90 -3.39
C ALA A 257 6.48 -8.61 -2.93
N PHE A 258 6.85 -7.34 -2.78
CA PHE A 258 8.15 -6.93 -2.27
C PHE A 258 8.43 -7.49 -0.87
N TRP A 259 7.53 -7.28 0.10
CA TRP A 259 7.73 -7.82 1.46
C TRP A 259 7.92 -9.33 1.45
N TYR A 260 7.17 -10.03 0.61
CA TYR A 260 7.31 -11.46 0.43
C TYR A 260 8.70 -11.84 -0.12
N PHE A 261 9.13 -11.23 -1.23
CA PHE A 261 10.42 -11.55 -1.86
C PHE A 261 11.61 -11.21 -0.98
N VAL A 262 11.53 -10.13 -0.20
CA VAL A 262 12.62 -9.77 0.70
C VAL A 262 12.70 -10.71 1.91
N LEU A 263 11.55 -11.15 2.43
CA LEU A 263 11.51 -12.08 3.57
C LEU A 263 11.74 -13.54 3.18
N LEU A 264 11.66 -13.84 1.88
CA LEU A 264 12.04 -15.15 1.39
C LEU A 264 13.44 -15.49 1.90
N PRO A 265 13.61 -16.60 2.64
CA PRO A 265 14.94 -17.09 2.95
C PRO A 265 15.66 -17.23 1.62
N ILE A 266 16.90 -16.73 1.53
CA ILE A 266 17.83 -17.19 0.49
C ILE A 266 18.00 -18.67 0.82
N GLN A 267 17.12 -19.52 0.29
CA GLN A 267 17.28 -20.95 0.37
C GLN A 267 18.56 -21.22 -0.40
N ASN A 268 19.42 -21.96 0.27
CA ASN A 268 20.62 -22.49 -0.33
C ASN A 268 20.22 -23.20 -1.64
N GLN A 269 21.15 -23.15 -2.59
CA GLN A 269 21.10 -23.78 -3.91
C GLN A 269 21.01 -25.33 -3.84
N GLU A 270 20.36 -25.91 -2.83
CA GLU A 270 20.49 -27.33 -2.48
C GLU A 270 19.27 -28.18 -2.80
N ASP A 271 18.12 -27.58 -3.13
CA ASP A 271 16.95 -28.37 -3.54
C ASP A 271 16.60 -28.03 -5.00
N ASP A 272 16.55 -29.07 -5.85
CA ASP A 272 15.99 -29.12 -7.21
C ASP A 272 14.48 -28.78 -7.23
N ILE A 273 14.13 -27.63 -6.66
CA ILE A 273 12.74 -27.17 -6.61
C ILE A 273 12.41 -26.65 -8.00
N ASN A 274 11.59 -27.41 -8.72
CA ASN A 274 10.90 -26.98 -9.93
C ASN A 274 10.40 -25.54 -9.77
N LEU A 275 11.12 -24.57 -10.37
CA LEU A 275 10.86 -23.14 -10.26
C LEU A 275 9.38 -22.82 -10.57
N LYS A 276 8.81 -23.51 -11.55
CA LYS A 276 7.39 -23.40 -11.91
C LYS A 276 6.46 -23.77 -10.75
N LYS A 277 6.66 -24.92 -10.08
CA LYS A 277 5.81 -25.41 -8.99
C LYS A 277 5.87 -24.49 -7.76
N TYR A 278 7.00 -23.82 -7.54
CA TYR A 278 7.19 -22.92 -6.39
C TYR A 278 6.69 -21.50 -6.62
N TYR A 279 6.91 -20.93 -7.81
CA TYR A 279 6.57 -19.52 -8.09
C TYR A 279 5.14 -19.33 -8.63
N ILE A 280 4.61 -20.26 -9.43
CA ILE A 280 3.26 -20.15 -10.02
C ILE A 280 2.17 -19.93 -8.97
N PRO A 281 2.01 -20.76 -7.91
CA PRO A 281 0.92 -20.56 -6.96
C PRO A 281 0.98 -19.20 -6.25
N LYS A 282 2.17 -18.62 -6.10
CA LYS A 282 2.36 -17.30 -5.47
C LYS A 282 2.01 -16.17 -6.41
N ILE A 283 2.36 -16.30 -7.69
CA ILE A 283 1.93 -15.35 -8.72
C ILE A 283 0.40 -15.36 -8.81
N VAL A 284 -0.22 -16.54 -8.82
CA VAL A 284 -1.69 -16.67 -8.80
C VAL A 284 -2.28 -15.97 -7.57
N TYR A 285 -1.68 -16.15 -6.39
CA TYR A 285 -2.11 -15.48 -5.17
C TYR A 285 -2.05 -13.95 -5.26
N PHE A 286 -0.95 -13.38 -5.77
CA PHE A 286 -0.84 -11.92 -5.94
C PHE A 286 -1.77 -11.39 -7.03
N VAL A 287 -1.99 -12.13 -8.13
CA VAL A 287 -2.96 -11.78 -9.16
C VAL A 287 -4.39 -11.77 -8.59
N LEU A 288 -4.70 -12.71 -7.69
CA LEU A 288 -5.99 -12.77 -7.02
C LEU A 288 -6.17 -11.56 -6.08
N ILE A 289 -5.17 -11.22 -5.28
CA ILE A 289 -5.18 -9.99 -4.44
C ILE A 289 -5.37 -8.76 -5.31
N PHE A 290 -4.59 -8.62 -6.40
CA PHE A 290 -4.72 -7.51 -7.34
C PHE A 290 -6.13 -7.39 -7.90
N SER A 291 -6.72 -8.51 -8.31
CA SER A 291 -8.07 -8.54 -8.89
C SER A 291 -9.13 -8.12 -7.87
N MET A 292 -9.05 -8.64 -6.64
CA MET A 292 -9.99 -8.26 -5.57
C MET A 292 -9.85 -6.79 -5.18
N MET A 293 -8.61 -6.30 -5.12
CA MET A 293 -8.33 -4.91 -4.81
C MET A 293 -8.79 -3.95 -5.91
N LEU A 294 -8.59 -4.33 -7.18
CA LEU A 294 -9.13 -3.60 -8.32
C LEU A 294 -10.66 -3.59 -8.31
N MET A 295 -11.28 -4.74 -8.08
CA MET A 295 -12.75 -4.84 -7.96
C MET A 295 -13.28 -3.94 -6.85
N ASN A 296 -12.66 -3.94 -5.68
CA ASN A 296 -13.06 -3.09 -4.55
C ASN A 296 -12.92 -1.60 -4.89
N ASN A 297 -11.80 -1.21 -5.50
CA ASN A 297 -11.53 0.18 -5.85
C ASN A 297 -12.45 0.71 -6.96
N LEU A 298 -12.66 -0.10 -8.01
CA LEU A 298 -13.60 0.22 -9.07
C LEU A 298 -15.02 0.24 -8.54
N SER A 299 -15.39 -0.69 -7.66
CA SER A 299 -16.73 -0.71 -7.11
C SER A 299 -17.03 0.53 -6.29
N ALA A 300 -16.06 0.96 -5.46
CA ALA A 300 -16.15 2.19 -4.70
C ALA A 300 -16.24 3.46 -5.58
N LYS A 301 -15.65 3.46 -6.78
CA LYS A 301 -15.64 4.63 -7.69
C LYS A 301 -16.77 4.63 -8.71
N LEU A 302 -17.23 3.46 -9.14
CA LEU A 302 -18.16 3.26 -10.26
C LEU A 302 -19.57 2.85 -9.85
N TYR A 303 -19.79 2.31 -8.65
CA TYR A 303 -21.15 2.11 -8.11
C TYR A 303 -21.63 3.29 -7.27
N ASP A 304 -20.70 4.06 -6.70
CA ASP A 304 -20.97 5.32 -6.01
C ASP A 304 -21.38 6.52 -6.92
N PRO A 305 -21.60 6.37 -8.25
CA PRO A 305 -22.17 7.44 -9.04
C PRO A 305 -23.38 7.16 -9.96
N SER A 306 -23.86 5.94 -10.16
CA SER A 306 -24.88 5.70 -11.22
C SER A 306 -26.32 5.61 -10.73
N ASN A 307 -26.54 5.31 -9.45
CA ASN A 307 -27.88 5.08 -8.92
C ASN A 307 -28.11 6.02 -7.74
N GLY A 308 -28.73 7.19 -7.98
CA GLY A 308 -29.22 8.11 -6.95
C GLY A 308 -30.31 7.52 -6.02
N LYS A 309 -30.31 6.20 -5.81
CA LYS A 309 -31.29 5.39 -5.05
C LYS A 309 -30.71 4.77 -3.77
N TYR A 310 -29.43 4.98 -3.48
CA TYR A 310 -28.74 4.09 -2.54
C TYR A 310 -27.82 4.85 -1.58
N ASN A 311 -28.23 4.88 -0.32
CA ASN A 311 -27.42 5.26 0.85
C ASN A 311 -26.36 4.18 1.18
N THR A 312 -25.69 3.60 0.19
CA THR A 312 -25.14 2.23 0.34
C THR A 312 -23.74 1.99 -0.21
N LEU A 313 -22.73 2.65 0.38
CA LEU A 313 -21.42 1.99 0.52
C LEU A 313 -21.58 0.62 1.25
N ARG A 314 -22.65 0.45 2.05
CA ARG A 314 -22.98 -0.77 2.80
C ARG A 314 -23.79 -1.83 2.05
N SER A 315 -24.34 -1.57 0.87
CA SER A 315 -25.33 -2.49 0.24
C SER A 315 -25.09 -2.76 -1.24
N SER A 316 -23.93 -2.40 -1.78
CA SER A 316 -23.49 -2.98 -3.05
C SER A 316 -22.85 -4.34 -2.75
N PRO A 317 -23.48 -5.47 -3.08
CA PRO A 317 -22.92 -6.79 -2.82
C PRO A 317 -21.50 -7.00 -3.35
N PRO A 318 -21.10 -6.51 -4.55
CA PRO A 318 -19.73 -6.72 -5.05
C PRO A 318 -18.68 -5.96 -4.24
N TYR A 319 -18.96 -4.74 -3.78
CA TYR A 319 -18.02 -3.98 -2.95
C TYR A 319 -17.74 -4.72 -1.64
N LEU A 320 -18.79 -5.05 -0.88
CA LEU A 320 -18.68 -5.70 0.42
C LEU A 320 -18.06 -7.10 0.31
N SER A 321 -18.44 -7.87 -0.71
CA SER A 321 -17.87 -9.21 -0.95
C SER A 321 -16.37 -9.12 -1.28
N SER A 322 -15.97 -8.19 -2.15
CA SER A 322 -14.56 -8.02 -2.50
C SER A 322 -13.71 -7.55 -1.31
N LEU A 323 -14.29 -6.71 -0.43
CA LEU A 323 -13.64 -6.25 0.79
C LEU A 323 -13.42 -7.40 1.79
N ILE A 324 -14.43 -8.23 2.04
CA ILE A 324 -14.32 -9.38 2.94
C ILE A 324 -13.28 -10.38 2.41
N ILE A 325 -13.33 -10.70 1.12
CA ILE A 325 -12.36 -11.61 0.50
C ILE A 325 -10.94 -11.02 0.62
N LEU A 326 -10.77 -9.73 0.33
CA LEU A 326 -9.48 -9.05 0.47
C LEU A 326 -8.96 -9.09 1.91
N LEU A 327 -9.84 -8.90 2.90
CA LEU A 327 -9.50 -8.98 4.32
C LEU A 327 -9.00 -10.38 4.70
N ILE A 328 -9.72 -11.43 4.30
CA ILE A 328 -9.33 -12.83 4.58
C ILE A 328 -7.95 -13.11 3.97
N LEU A 329 -7.74 -12.75 2.69
CA LEU A 329 -6.45 -12.92 2.03
C LEU A 329 -5.36 -12.15 2.75
N PHE A 330 -5.61 -10.90 3.14
CA PHE A 330 -4.64 -10.08 3.82
C PHE A 330 -4.24 -10.65 5.19
N ILE A 331 -5.19 -11.19 5.97
CA ILE A 331 -4.90 -11.85 7.25
C ILE A 331 -4.01 -13.08 7.04
N VAL A 332 -4.36 -13.95 6.09
CA VAL A 332 -3.56 -15.13 5.73
C VAL A 332 -2.15 -14.72 5.31
N TYR A 333 -2.04 -13.68 4.49
CA TYR A 333 -0.78 -13.13 4.03
C TYR A 333 0.09 -12.59 5.18
N VAL A 334 -0.49 -11.79 6.09
CA VAL A 334 0.24 -11.24 7.24
C VAL A 334 0.72 -12.37 8.16
N GLY A 335 -0.13 -13.36 8.44
CA GLY A 335 0.27 -14.55 9.22
C GLY A 335 1.44 -15.29 8.56
N TYR A 336 1.42 -15.44 7.23
CA TYR A 336 2.51 -16.04 6.47
C TYR A 336 3.80 -15.20 6.48
N LEU A 337 3.70 -13.87 6.39
CA LEU A 337 4.86 -12.99 6.54
C LEU A 337 5.50 -13.10 7.93
N ILE A 338 4.70 -13.22 9.00
CA ILE A 338 5.20 -13.42 10.35
C ILE A 338 5.98 -14.74 10.42
N TYR A 339 5.41 -15.83 9.89
CA TYR A 339 6.09 -17.12 9.81
C TYR A 339 7.45 -17.03 9.07
N LEU A 340 7.49 -16.39 7.90
CA LEU A 340 8.73 -16.19 7.14
C LEU A 340 9.73 -15.31 7.89
N GLY A 341 9.24 -14.26 8.56
CA GLY A 341 10.04 -13.37 9.40
C GLY A 341 10.72 -14.14 10.53
N LEU A 342 9.98 -14.98 11.26
CA LEU A 342 10.52 -15.83 12.34
C LEU A 342 11.55 -16.82 11.81
N LYS A 343 11.27 -17.50 10.68
CA LYS A 343 12.22 -18.43 10.05
C LYS A 343 13.50 -17.72 9.60
N LYS A 344 13.38 -16.54 9.00
CA LYS A 344 14.52 -15.73 8.58
C LYS A 344 15.31 -15.22 9.77
N TYR A 345 14.64 -14.78 10.84
CA TYR A 345 15.27 -14.37 12.10
C TYR A 345 16.15 -15.49 12.67
N GLN A 346 15.64 -16.72 12.74
CA GLN A 346 16.42 -17.88 13.22
C GLN A 346 17.69 -18.11 12.39
N LYS A 347 17.63 -18.00 11.06
CA LYS A 347 18.79 -18.17 10.17
C LYS A 347 19.79 -17.00 10.26
N VAL A 348 19.29 -15.79 10.50
CA VAL A 348 20.07 -14.56 10.35
C VAL A 348 20.62 -14.03 11.67
N ARG A 349 20.09 -14.44 12.83
CA ARG A 349 20.51 -13.93 14.15
C ARG A 349 22.01 -14.02 14.42
N ASN A 350 22.68 -15.02 13.85
CA ASN A 350 24.12 -15.24 14.03
C ASN A 350 25.00 -14.40 13.07
N HIS A 351 24.40 -13.75 12.06
CA HIS A 351 25.11 -12.96 11.04
C HIS A 351 24.83 -11.46 11.21
N LYS A 352 25.79 -10.71 11.76
CA LYS A 352 25.64 -9.29 12.15
C LYS A 352 25.16 -8.35 11.03
N SER A 353 25.69 -8.47 9.80
CA SER A 353 25.26 -7.62 8.67
C SER A 353 23.85 -7.99 8.21
N LEU A 354 23.58 -9.27 7.95
CA LEU A 354 22.27 -9.75 7.52
C LEU A 354 21.18 -9.45 8.56
N PHE A 355 21.51 -9.55 9.85
CA PHE A 355 20.62 -9.20 10.94
C PHE A 355 20.24 -7.72 10.91
N ARG A 356 21.20 -6.83 10.66
CA ARG A 356 20.93 -5.40 10.53
C ARG A 356 19.95 -5.09 9.40
N HIS A 357 20.11 -5.75 8.25
CA HIS A 357 19.18 -5.62 7.12
C HIS A 357 17.78 -6.08 7.49
N PHE A 358 17.68 -7.27 8.10
CA PHE A 358 16.41 -7.84 8.51
C PHE A 358 15.71 -6.98 9.56
N SER A 359 16.43 -6.55 10.60
CA SER A 359 15.89 -5.70 11.67
C SER A 359 15.42 -4.35 11.14
N PHE A 360 16.16 -3.69 10.25
CA PHE A 360 15.72 -2.43 9.65
C PHE A 360 14.45 -2.61 8.82
N LEU A 361 14.38 -3.67 8.00
CA LEU A 361 13.21 -3.94 7.19
C LEU A 361 11.97 -4.18 8.05
N VAL A 362 12.08 -5.03 9.08
CA VAL A 362 10.98 -5.31 10.00
C VAL A 362 10.58 -4.04 10.74
N PHE A 363 11.54 -3.27 11.25
CA PHE A 363 11.28 -2.02 11.95
C PHE A 363 10.55 -0.98 11.08
N MET A 364 10.92 -0.85 9.81
CA MET A 364 10.27 0.10 8.89
C MET A 364 8.91 -0.43 8.39
N SER A 365 8.78 -1.75 8.18
CA SER A 365 7.57 -2.35 7.62
C SER A 365 6.47 -2.57 8.66
N ALA A 366 6.82 -2.84 9.92
CA ALA A 366 5.85 -3.13 10.96
C ALA A 366 4.86 -1.98 11.22
N PRO A 367 5.29 -0.70 11.34
CA PRO A 367 4.36 0.42 11.50
C PRO A 367 3.42 0.59 10.30
N VAL A 368 3.93 0.37 9.08
CA VAL A 368 3.13 0.46 7.84
C VAL A 368 2.07 -0.64 7.82
N LEU A 369 2.43 -1.87 8.19
CA LEU A 369 1.51 -3.01 8.29
C LEU A 369 0.45 -2.79 9.38
N LEU A 370 0.87 -2.33 10.57
CA LEU A 370 -0.05 -2.02 11.68
C LEU A 370 -1.04 -0.92 11.30
N TYR A 371 -0.55 0.16 10.69
CA TYR A 371 -1.39 1.24 10.20
C TYR A 371 -2.38 0.75 9.13
N SER A 372 -1.93 -0.10 8.21
CA SER A 372 -2.79 -0.70 7.18
C SER A 372 -3.88 -1.57 7.79
N THR A 373 -3.56 -2.40 8.78
CA THR A 373 -4.57 -3.20 9.51
C THR A 373 -5.58 -2.32 10.23
N PHE A 374 -5.14 -1.21 10.83
CA PHE A 374 -5.99 -0.29 11.56
C PHE A 374 -6.98 0.43 10.64
N ILE A 375 -6.54 0.86 9.45
CA ILE A 375 -7.44 1.48 8.47
C ILE A 375 -8.47 0.47 7.95
N ILE A 376 -8.01 -0.72 7.56
CA ILE A 376 -8.90 -1.75 6.99
C ILE A 376 -9.94 -2.18 8.04
N SER A 377 -9.53 -2.41 9.29
CA SER A 377 -10.47 -2.73 10.37
C SER A 377 -11.38 -1.56 10.70
N GLY A 378 -10.85 -0.34 10.69
CA GLY A 378 -11.60 0.91 10.83
C GLY A 378 -12.75 0.94 9.83
N HIS A 379 -12.47 0.89 8.53
CA HIS A 379 -13.49 0.90 7.48
C HIS A 379 -14.55 -0.20 7.59
N VAL A 380 -14.21 -1.35 8.17
CA VAL A 380 -15.15 -2.46 8.38
C VAL A 380 -16.06 -2.24 9.60
N VAL A 381 -15.51 -1.76 10.72
CA VAL A 381 -16.21 -1.71 12.01
C VAL A 381 -17.01 -0.43 12.20
N ASN A 382 -16.39 0.72 11.93
CA ASN A 382 -17.02 2.02 12.04
C ASN A 382 -16.59 2.78 10.81
N GLN A 383 -17.53 3.20 9.96
CA GLN A 383 -17.25 4.10 8.84
C GLN A 383 -16.67 5.41 9.39
N PHE A 384 -15.41 5.41 9.82
CA PHE A 384 -14.66 6.58 10.21
C PHE A 384 -14.79 7.48 9.01
N SER A 385 -15.63 8.49 9.16
CA SER A 385 -16.02 9.43 8.13
C SER A 385 -14.74 9.90 7.48
N SER A 386 -14.43 9.44 6.26
CA SER A 386 -13.13 9.51 5.60
C SER A 386 -12.36 10.76 6.02
N THR A 387 -11.57 10.67 7.08
CA THR A 387 -11.10 11.92 7.71
C THR A 387 -9.99 12.48 6.85
N ALA A 388 -9.87 13.80 6.79
CA ALA A 388 -8.75 14.44 6.12
C ALA A 388 -7.41 13.86 6.62
N ILE A 389 -7.32 13.60 7.93
CA ILE A 389 -6.20 12.97 8.62
C ILE A 389 -5.82 11.62 8.00
N GLU A 390 -6.78 10.73 7.80
CA GLU A 390 -6.54 9.40 7.25
C GLU A 390 -5.91 9.47 5.87
N PHE A 391 -6.42 10.36 5.00
CA PHE A 391 -5.85 10.59 3.68
C PHE A 391 -4.38 11.05 3.77
N PHE A 392 -4.10 12.10 4.56
CA PHE A 392 -2.75 12.68 4.63
C PHE A 392 -1.74 11.71 5.27
N LEU A 393 -2.13 11.01 6.34
CA LEU A 393 -1.28 10.02 6.99
C LEU A 393 -1.00 8.82 6.08
N THR A 394 -2.02 8.31 5.38
CA THR A 394 -1.83 7.22 4.41
C THR A 394 -0.84 7.62 3.33
N TYR A 395 -1.06 8.77 2.69
CA TYR A 395 -0.17 9.25 1.65
C TYR A 395 1.26 9.45 2.16
N LEU A 396 1.43 10.07 3.34
CA LEU A 396 2.75 10.28 3.92
C LEU A 396 3.47 8.95 4.20
N ILE A 397 2.82 8.03 4.92
CA ILE A 397 3.43 6.80 5.41
C ILE A 397 3.95 5.96 4.24
N PHE A 398 3.13 5.74 3.21
CA PHE A 398 3.55 4.94 2.05
C PHE A 398 4.64 5.63 1.24
N ASN A 399 4.51 6.93 0.96
CA ASN A 399 5.53 7.66 0.19
C ASN A 399 6.88 7.72 0.90
N LEU A 400 6.89 8.13 2.18
CA LEU A 400 8.13 8.20 2.97
C LEU A 400 8.75 6.82 3.21
N TYR A 401 7.92 5.78 3.40
CA TYR A 401 8.41 4.43 3.55
C TYR A 401 9.24 3.98 2.34
N ILE A 402 8.74 4.18 1.12
CA ILE A 402 9.46 3.80 -0.11
C ILE A 402 10.71 4.66 -0.33
N ILE A 403 10.65 5.96 -0.03
CA ILE A 403 11.82 6.85 -0.08
C ILE A 403 12.88 6.42 0.94
N ALA A 404 12.48 6.11 2.17
CA ALA A 404 13.40 5.66 3.23
C ALA A 404 14.03 4.30 2.91
N LEU A 405 13.24 3.35 2.39
CA LEU A 405 13.76 2.07 1.90
C LEU A 405 14.77 2.27 0.78
N SER A 406 14.42 3.04 -0.26
CA SER A 406 15.35 3.30 -1.36
C SER A 406 16.62 4.01 -0.86
N PHE A 407 16.52 4.98 0.04
CA PHE A 407 17.70 5.61 0.63
C PHE A 407 18.62 4.62 1.37
N ALA A 408 18.05 3.64 2.08
CA ALA A 408 18.80 2.66 2.87
C ALA A 408 19.42 1.54 2.02
N TYR A 409 18.70 1.05 1.02
CA TYR A 409 19.09 -0.11 0.22
C TYR A 409 19.89 0.24 -1.04
N PHE A 410 19.82 1.46 -1.57
CA PHE A 410 20.69 1.82 -2.69
C PHE A 410 22.16 1.87 -2.23
N SER A 411 23.02 1.13 -2.92
CA SER A 411 24.44 0.99 -2.60
C SER A 411 25.14 2.36 -2.60
N LYS A 412 26.01 2.66 -1.64
CA LYS A 412 26.89 3.83 -1.80
C LYS A 412 27.83 3.57 -2.97
N ILE A 413 27.87 4.47 -3.95
CA ILE A 413 28.98 4.52 -4.89
C ILE A 413 30.18 5.00 -4.06
N GLU A 414 30.99 4.07 -3.59
CA GLU A 414 32.38 4.43 -3.33
C GLU A 414 32.96 4.78 -4.71
N LYS A 415 33.43 6.03 -4.85
CA LYS A 415 34.35 6.35 -5.94
C LYS A 415 35.47 5.33 -5.78
N ILE A 416 35.52 4.35 -6.68
CA ILE A 416 36.71 3.54 -6.88
C ILE A 416 37.73 4.57 -7.35
N ASN A 417 38.43 5.19 -6.39
CA ASN A 417 39.60 6.00 -6.68
C ASN A 417 40.54 5.05 -7.41
N ARG A 418 40.80 5.37 -8.68
CA ARG A 418 41.82 4.81 -9.55
C ARG A 418 42.97 4.14 -8.76
N SER A 419 42.84 2.84 -8.53
CA SER A 419 43.98 1.95 -8.25
C SER A 419 44.01 0.77 -9.23
N THR A 420 43.03 0.64 -10.11
CA THR A 420 43.11 -0.21 -11.33
C THR A 420 43.64 0.60 -12.51
N LYS A 421 44.73 1.35 -12.30
CA LYS A 421 45.59 1.87 -13.37
C LYS A 421 47.06 1.73 -13.00
N SER A 422 47.40 0.61 -12.37
CA SER A 422 48.76 0.20 -12.04
C SER A 422 48.88 -1.33 -11.94
N GLU A 423 48.05 -2.08 -12.67
CA GLU A 423 48.21 -3.54 -12.84
C GLU A 423 48.43 -3.92 -14.31
N ASP A 424 48.00 -3.11 -15.29
CA ASP A 424 48.36 -3.32 -16.71
C ASP A 424 49.77 -2.81 -17.09
N ASP A 425 50.45 -2.05 -16.22
CA ASP A 425 51.83 -1.57 -16.46
C ASP A 425 52.90 -2.48 -15.81
N ASN A 426 52.49 -3.51 -15.04
CA ASN A 426 53.42 -4.43 -14.36
C ASN A 426 53.65 -5.75 -15.12
N ASP A 427 52.75 -6.16 -16.01
CA ASP A 427 52.97 -7.35 -16.84
C ASP A 427 54.05 -7.10 -17.92
N ASP A 428 54.15 -5.86 -18.42
CA ASP A 428 55.17 -5.48 -19.42
C ASP A 428 56.58 -5.28 -18.80
N LEU A 429 56.66 -5.16 -17.47
CA LEU A 429 57.93 -5.08 -16.72
C LEU A 429 58.40 -6.47 -16.23
N SER A 430 57.46 -7.39 -15.97
CA SER A 430 57.75 -8.79 -15.64
C SER A 430 58.37 -9.52 -16.84
N ASP A 431 57.79 -9.37 -18.03
CA ASP A 431 58.28 -10.05 -19.23
C ASP A 431 59.65 -9.53 -19.69
N LYS A 432 59.94 -8.23 -19.50
CA LYS A 432 61.28 -7.66 -19.76
C LYS A 432 62.34 -8.08 -18.74
N GLN A 433 61.95 -8.42 -17.51
CA GLN A 433 62.87 -8.94 -16.49
C GLN A 433 63.12 -10.45 -16.65
N ILE A 434 62.13 -11.20 -17.14
CA ILE A 434 62.27 -12.61 -17.50
C ILE A 434 63.15 -12.77 -18.75
N LEU A 435 62.95 -11.94 -19.79
CA LEU A 435 63.79 -11.93 -21.00
C LEU A 435 65.25 -11.51 -20.72
N LYS A 436 65.48 -10.59 -19.76
CA LYS A 436 66.83 -10.22 -19.31
C LYS A 436 67.51 -11.30 -18.45
N LYS A 437 66.75 -12.16 -17.76
CA LYS A 437 67.31 -13.30 -17.03
C LYS A 437 67.63 -14.48 -17.95
N GLN A 438 66.83 -14.73 -18.99
CA GLN A 438 67.11 -15.78 -19.98
C GLN A 438 68.31 -15.44 -20.86
N ASN A 439 68.42 -14.21 -21.38
CA ASN A 439 69.60 -13.81 -22.16
C ASN A 439 70.91 -13.82 -21.36
N LYS A 440 70.83 -13.64 -20.03
CA LYS A 440 71.99 -13.74 -19.13
C LYS A 440 72.37 -15.19 -18.77
N ILE A 441 71.45 -16.14 -18.93
CA ILE A 441 71.71 -17.58 -18.74
C ILE A 441 72.26 -18.19 -20.03
N ASP A 442 71.85 -17.70 -21.20
CA ASP A 442 72.37 -18.13 -22.50
C ASP A 442 73.81 -17.63 -22.76
N GLU A 443 74.18 -16.46 -22.23
CA GLU A 443 75.59 -15.96 -22.22
C GLU A 443 76.49 -16.69 -21.21
N LEU A 444 75.93 -17.39 -20.21
CA LEU A 444 76.69 -18.15 -19.20
C LEU A 444 76.81 -19.65 -19.51
N SER A 445 76.10 -20.14 -20.53
CA SER A 445 76.10 -21.55 -20.95
C SER A 445 76.92 -21.82 -22.23
N SER A 446 77.60 -20.80 -22.76
CA SER A 446 78.53 -20.93 -23.89
C SER A 446 79.99 -21.22 -23.47
N ASP A 447 80.30 -21.15 -22.17
CA ASP A 447 81.62 -21.44 -21.61
C ASP A 447 81.53 -22.57 -20.57
N GLU A 448 81.20 -23.79 -20.98
CA GLU A 448 81.68 -25.00 -20.29
C GLU A 448 81.48 -26.24 -21.17
N GLN A 449 82.55 -26.60 -21.86
CA GLN A 449 82.72 -27.93 -22.43
C GLN A 449 82.98 -28.94 -21.30
N GLY A 450 82.29 -30.08 -21.36
CA GLY A 450 82.85 -31.36 -20.91
C GLY A 450 81.97 -32.17 -19.98
N GLY A 451 81.64 -33.41 -20.41
CA GLY A 451 81.49 -34.53 -19.49
C GLY A 451 80.11 -35.19 -19.38
N GLU A 452 80.04 -36.38 -20.00
CA GLU A 452 79.38 -37.61 -19.52
C GLU A 452 77.85 -37.75 -19.38
N LEU A 453 77.35 -38.63 -20.26
CA LEU A 453 76.27 -39.62 -20.16
C LEU A 453 75.87 -40.05 -18.73
N VAL A 454 74.56 -40.02 -18.42
CA VAL A 454 73.82 -41.16 -17.84
C VAL A 454 72.34 -41.09 -18.26
N SER A 455 71.89 -42.17 -18.91
CA SER A 455 70.51 -42.53 -19.22
C SER A 455 69.71 -42.97 -17.98
N LEU A 456 68.41 -42.68 -17.92
CA LEU A 456 67.43 -43.65 -17.40
C LEU A 456 66.00 -43.33 -17.84
N GLU A 457 65.31 -44.42 -18.14
CA GLU A 457 64.11 -44.58 -18.94
C GLU A 457 62.96 -45.07 -18.04
N LYS A 458 61.74 -44.60 -18.31
CA LYS A 458 60.44 -45.30 -18.25
C LYS A 458 59.77 -45.81 -16.94
N ASN A 459 58.43 -45.81 -17.11
CA ASN A 459 57.33 -46.62 -16.53
C ASN A 459 56.71 -46.13 -15.21
N LYS A 460 55.41 -45.78 -15.11
CA LYS A 460 54.10 -46.38 -15.50
C LYS A 460 53.66 -47.61 -14.69
N ASP A 461 52.57 -47.36 -13.95
CA ASP A 461 51.38 -48.17 -13.65
C ASP A 461 51.44 -49.33 -12.61
N ASN A 462 50.24 -49.59 -12.04
CA ASN A 462 49.78 -50.57 -11.03
C ASN A 462 49.91 -50.15 -9.55
N GLU A 463 48.96 -50.38 -8.62
CA GLU A 463 47.88 -51.39 -8.56
C GLU A 463 46.83 -51.02 -7.46
N ASP A 464 45.65 -51.65 -7.59
CA ASP A 464 44.50 -51.72 -6.66
C ASP A 464 44.82 -52.20 -5.22
N ASN A 465 43.98 -51.84 -4.24
CA ASN A 465 43.45 -52.76 -3.20
C ASN A 465 42.47 -52.08 -2.20
N GLY A 466 41.17 -52.39 -2.33
CA GLY A 466 40.30 -53.09 -1.36
C GLY A 466 40.10 -52.65 0.12
N PHE A 467 38.80 -52.49 0.47
CA PHE A 467 38.11 -52.84 1.75
C PHE A 467 38.50 -52.02 3.02
N MET A 468 37.67 -51.74 4.05
CA MET A 468 36.39 -52.25 4.56
C MET A 468 35.83 -51.22 5.59
N TYR A 469 34.50 -51.19 5.81
CA TYR A 469 33.83 -50.48 6.92
C TYR A 469 34.07 -51.14 8.30
N PRO A 470 33.72 -50.45 9.41
CA PRO A 470 33.01 -51.16 10.46
C PRO A 470 31.75 -50.42 10.97
N THR A 471 30.69 -51.21 11.12
CA THR A 471 29.52 -51.01 12.00
C THR A 471 29.59 -52.07 13.09
N VAL A 472 29.38 -51.72 14.37
CA VAL A 472 29.01 -52.67 15.44
C VAL A 472 28.12 -51.97 16.49
N GLU A 473 26.95 -52.56 16.72
CA GLU A 473 25.98 -52.42 17.83
C GLU A 473 26.58 -53.00 19.14
N GLY A 474 26.30 -52.56 20.37
CA GLY A 474 25.01 -52.56 21.07
C GLY A 474 25.18 -53.12 22.51
N VAL A 475 24.08 -53.14 23.27
CA VAL A 475 23.79 -53.91 24.52
C VAL A 475 23.88 -53.17 25.88
N ASP A 476 22.72 -52.64 26.29
CA ASP A 476 21.86 -52.96 27.47
C ASP A 476 22.27 -52.95 28.96
N SER A 477 21.22 -52.61 29.73
CA SER A 477 20.85 -52.96 31.12
C SER A 477 21.44 -52.07 32.24
N SER A 478 20.74 -51.68 33.31
CA SER A 478 19.35 -51.84 33.79
C SER A 478 19.21 -51.07 35.13
N ASP A 479 17.98 -50.66 35.43
CA ASP A 479 17.31 -50.64 36.75
C ASP A 479 17.51 -49.53 37.82
N ASN A 480 16.31 -49.17 38.34
CA ASN A 480 15.93 -48.74 39.70
C ASN A 480 16.19 -47.28 40.12
N ASP A 481 15.33 -46.58 40.87
CA ASP A 481 13.95 -46.77 41.35
C ASP A 481 13.52 -45.49 42.12
N TYR A 482 12.22 -45.25 42.24
CA TYR A 482 11.46 -44.52 43.30
C TYR A 482 11.94 -43.15 43.85
N TYR A 483 11.07 -42.13 43.75
CA TYR A 483 10.19 -41.70 44.87
C TYR A 483 9.10 -40.72 44.37
N SER A 484 7.90 -40.94 44.92
CA SER A 484 6.60 -40.30 44.72
C SER A 484 6.32 -39.18 45.74
N VAL A 485 5.11 -38.61 45.64
CA VAL A 485 4.29 -37.84 46.63
C VAL A 485 4.12 -36.37 46.18
N GLU A 486 2.99 -35.98 45.56
CA GLU A 486 1.68 -35.59 46.16
C GLU A 486 1.85 -34.40 47.16
N GLU A 487 1.11 -33.28 47.11
CA GLU A 487 -0.35 -33.13 47.23
C GLU A 487 -0.76 -31.65 46.99
N ASN A 488 -1.96 -31.42 46.43
CA ASN A 488 -3.09 -30.56 46.87
C ASN A 488 -2.83 -29.19 47.59
N GLN A 489 -3.66 -28.15 47.55
CA GLN A 489 -4.95 -27.76 46.98
C GLN A 489 -5.16 -26.25 47.30
N GLU A 490 -6.26 -25.69 46.78
CA GLU A 490 -7.02 -24.48 47.21
C GLU A 490 -6.87 -23.24 46.31
N LYS A 491 -7.89 -22.74 45.60
CA LYS A 491 -9.32 -22.35 45.84
C LYS A 491 -9.47 -20.83 45.94
N SER A 492 -10.63 -20.36 45.45
CA SER A 492 -11.28 -19.04 45.61
C SER A 492 -10.72 -17.89 44.75
N SER A 493 -11.46 -16.88 44.29
CA SER A 493 -12.83 -16.67 43.79
C SER A 493 -13.01 -15.14 43.68
N SER A 494 -13.89 -14.70 42.77
CA SER A 494 -14.70 -13.48 42.85
C SER A 494 -14.11 -12.08 42.51
N SER A 495 -14.77 -11.46 41.52
CA SER A 495 -15.24 -10.05 41.44
C SER A 495 -14.26 -8.88 41.57
N ASN A 496 -14.10 -8.13 40.47
CA ASN A 496 -14.70 -6.80 40.26
C ASN A 496 -14.70 -6.42 38.78
#